data_AF-A0A9P4SB25-F1
#
_entry.id   AF-A0A9P4SB25-F1
#
_cell.length_a   1.000
_cell.length_b   1.000
_cell.length_c   1.000
_cell.angle_alpha   90.00
_cell.angle_beta   90.00
_cell.angle_gamma   90.00
#
_symmetry.space_group_name_H-M   'P 1'
#
loop_
_entity.id
_entity.type
_entity.pdbx_description
1 polymer ?
#
loop_
_entity_poly.entity_id
_entity_poly.type
_entity_poly.pdbx_seq_one_letter_code
_entity_poly.pdbx_strand_id
1 'polypeptide(L)'
;MQPKYRLDETIYSHLYPNPKPSDPQNFTQFLQKHLVAEVRIETSTFYGSLETVEARYPGLNYSHPPHRKRLGRFPHHARLFQAFNDLGVTESEIQRFCRWEGTLWARQRYERDENTVVRDTTGDEIGPWVDRRKREAKIQVKTDIEVEFKSMDEDEDEEDEDTPLSSVGLALNNRLIAAAAAREQGIDLGLDDPEFEQYLKEQAERGILPASTLLGLGLIPRPVNEAGSGTMSAAFS
;
A
#
# COMPACT_ATOMS: atom_id res chain seq x y z
N MET A 1 -25.40 -33.74 2.47
CA MET A 1 -26.34 -32.74 3.00
C MET A 1 -25.52 -31.84 3.92
N GLN A 2 -24.89 -30.79 3.39
CA GLN A 2 -24.07 -29.90 4.21
C GLN A 2 -25.01 -29.05 5.09
N PRO A 3 -24.70 -28.83 6.38
CA PRO A 3 -25.45 -27.91 7.21
C PRO A 3 -25.50 -26.56 6.48
N LYS A 4 -26.69 -25.96 6.41
CA LYS A 4 -26.91 -24.65 5.81
C LYS A 4 -26.32 -23.61 6.76
N TYR A 5 -24.99 -23.48 6.76
CA TYR A 5 -24.31 -22.43 7.52
C TYR A 5 -24.85 -21.08 7.09
N ARG A 6 -25.15 -20.23 8.07
CA ARG A 6 -25.50 -18.83 7.84
C ARG A 6 -24.24 -18.15 7.31
N LEU A 7 -24.25 -17.79 6.03
CA LEU A 7 -23.08 -17.26 5.32
C LEU A 7 -22.51 -16.01 6.03
N ASP A 8 -23.37 -15.21 6.65
CA ASP A 8 -23.03 -14.09 7.53
C ASP A 8 -22.15 -14.49 8.72
N GLU A 9 -22.48 -15.57 9.41
CA GLU A 9 -21.71 -16.07 10.56
C GLU A 9 -20.35 -16.61 10.09
N THR A 10 -20.33 -17.41 9.01
CA THR A 10 -19.10 -17.97 8.45
C THR A 10 -18.13 -16.88 7.98
N ILE A 11 -18.63 -15.88 7.25
CA ILE A 11 -17.81 -14.75 6.80
C ILE A 11 -17.32 -13.94 8.00
N TYR A 12 -18.18 -13.66 8.98
CA TYR A 12 -17.79 -12.90 10.16
C TYR A 12 -16.71 -13.62 10.97
N SER A 13 -16.85 -14.92 11.23
CA SER A 13 -15.82 -15.73 11.90
C SER A 13 -14.49 -15.75 11.14
N HIS A 14 -14.52 -15.72 9.81
CA HIS A 14 -13.30 -15.61 8.99
C HIS A 14 -12.67 -14.22 9.07
N LEU A 15 -13.48 -13.15 9.11
CA LEU A 15 -12.99 -11.77 9.21
C LEU A 15 -12.39 -11.46 10.59
N TYR A 16 -12.99 -12.02 11.64
CA TYR A 16 -12.61 -11.80 13.04
C TYR A 16 -12.43 -13.15 13.74
N PRO A 17 -11.33 -13.89 13.47
CA PRO A 17 -11.08 -15.17 14.12
C PRO A 17 -10.86 -15.03 15.64
N ASN A 18 -10.34 -13.89 16.08
CA ASN A 18 -10.14 -13.53 17.48
C ASN A 18 -10.73 -12.13 17.76
N PRO A 19 -12.05 -12.00 17.94
CA PRO A 19 -12.71 -10.71 18.06
C PRO A 19 -12.32 -10.00 19.37
N LYS A 20 -11.92 -8.73 19.28
CA LYS A 20 -11.64 -7.88 20.44
C LYS A 20 -12.92 -7.17 20.92
N PRO A 21 -12.96 -6.67 22.16
CA PRO A 21 -14.12 -5.90 22.65
C PRO A 21 -14.44 -4.64 21.82
N SER A 22 -13.45 -4.07 21.13
CA SER A 22 -13.62 -2.91 20.23
C SER A 22 -14.17 -3.27 18.84
N ASP A 23 -14.16 -4.56 18.48
CA ASP A 23 -14.54 -5.03 17.16
C ASP A 23 -16.07 -5.17 17.05
N PRO A 24 -16.63 -5.05 15.83
CA PRO A 24 -18.04 -5.29 15.59
C PRO A 24 -18.42 -6.70 16.05
N GLN A 25 -19.55 -6.89 16.73
CA GLN A 25 -19.94 -8.19 17.32
C GLN A 25 -20.53 -9.18 16.32
N ASN A 26 -20.92 -8.72 15.14
CA ASN A 26 -21.49 -9.54 14.07
C ASN A 26 -21.32 -8.84 12.72
N PHE A 27 -21.66 -9.55 11.64
CA PHE A 27 -21.56 -9.01 10.29
C PHE A 27 -22.37 -7.73 10.09
N THR A 28 -23.57 -7.63 10.67
CA THR A 28 -24.42 -6.44 10.57
C THR A 28 -23.73 -5.20 11.15
N GLN A 29 -23.10 -5.32 12.32
CA GLN A 29 -22.32 -4.22 12.90
C GLN A 29 -21.07 -3.89 12.06
N PHE A 30 -20.40 -4.89 11.50
CA PHE A 30 -19.26 -4.68 10.60
C PHE A 30 -19.67 -3.90 9.35
N LEU A 31 -20.80 -4.27 8.74
CA LEU A 31 -21.41 -3.58 7.60
C LEU A 31 -21.69 -2.11 7.94
N GLN A 32 -22.43 -1.84 9.02
CA GLN A 32 -22.83 -0.49 9.40
C GLN A 32 -21.64 0.40 9.79
N LYS A 33 -20.67 -0.15 10.52
CA LYS A 33 -19.52 0.60 11.03
C LYS A 33 -18.48 0.90 9.94
N HIS A 34 -18.35 0.01 8.95
CA HIS A 34 -17.23 0.06 8.00
C HIS A 34 -17.68 0.12 6.54
N LEU A 35 -18.37 -0.92 6.06
CA LEU A 35 -18.64 -1.06 4.62
C LEU A 35 -19.56 0.04 4.08
N VAL A 36 -20.59 0.46 4.83
CA VAL A 36 -21.51 1.53 4.38
C VAL A 36 -20.76 2.84 4.16
N ALA A 37 -19.81 3.19 5.03
CA ALA A 37 -19.01 4.39 4.88
C ALA A 37 -18.12 4.33 3.62
N GLU A 38 -17.46 3.19 3.40
CA GLU A 38 -16.62 2.98 2.21
C GLU A 38 -17.44 3.03 0.91
N VAL A 39 -18.64 2.42 0.88
CA VAL A 39 -19.56 2.50 -0.27
C VAL A 39 -19.97 3.94 -0.55
N ARG A 40 -20.23 4.75 0.47
CA ARG A 40 -20.61 6.16 0.30
C ARG A 40 -19.48 6.99 -0.30
N ILE A 41 -18.25 6.78 0.16
CA ILE A 41 -17.07 7.45 -0.41
C ILE A 41 -16.92 7.05 -1.88
N GLU A 42 -17.02 5.76 -2.19
CA GLU A 42 -16.91 5.26 -3.57
C GLU A 42 -18.00 5.84 -4.47
N THR A 43 -19.22 5.90 -3.97
CA THR A 43 -20.38 6.39 -4.71
C THR A 43 -20.23 7.87 -5.03
N SER A 44 -19.86 8.68 -4.02
CA SER A 44 -19.61 10.12 -4.18
C SER A 44 -18.46 10.39 -5.16
N THR A 45 -17.39 9.59 -5.08
CA THR A 45 -16.20 9.77 -5.94
C THR A 45 -16.48 9.43 -7.40
N PHE A 46 -17.32 8.43 -7.67
CA PHE A 46 -17.51 7.90 -9.02
C PHE A 46 -18.78 8.37 -9.72
N TYR A 47 -19.89 8.50 -8.98
CA TYR A 47 -21.19 8.90 -9.52
C TYR A 47 -21.57 10.34 -9.16
N GLY A 48 -20.83 10.98 -8.24
CA GLY A 48 -21.07 12.36 -7.81
C GLY A 48 -22.22 12.49 -6.82
N SER A 49 -23.04 13.53 -6.99
CA SER A 49 -24.11 13.89 -6.06
C SER A 49 -25.26 12.88 -6.06
N LEU A 50 -25.82 12.60 -4.87
CA LEU A 50 -26.99 11.71 -4.67
C LEU A 50 -28.32 12.25 -5.24
N GLU A 51 -28.27 13.39 -5.92
CA GLU A 51 -29.38 13.97 -6.68
C GLU A 51 -29.75 13.10 -7.88
N THR A 52 -28.78 12.43 -8.50
CA THR A 52 -29.04 11.54 -9.63
C THR A 52 -29.54 10.17 -9.14
N VAL A 53 -30.41 9.55 -9.95
CA VAL A 53 -30.93 8.20 -9.65
C VAL A 53 -29.81 7.17 -9.69
N GLU A 54 -28.84 7.34 -10.59
CA GLU A 54 -27.66 6.49 -10.70
C GLU A 54 -26.80 6.53 -9.44
N ALA A 55 -26.51 7.71 -8.88
CA ALA A 55 -25.74 7.82 -7.65
C ALA A 55 -26.51 7.28 -6.42
N ARG A 56 -27.84 7.36 -6.40
CA ARG A 56 -28.66 6.77 -5.33
C ARG A 56 -28.72 5.25 -5.40
N TYR A 57 -28.65 4.70 -6.61
CA TYR A 57 -28.71 3.27 -6.89
C TYR A 57 -27.56 2.84 -7.81
N PRO A 58 -26.30 2.92 -7.34
CA PRO A 58 -25.11 2.69 -8.17
C PRO A 58 -25.02 1.23 -8.65
N GLY A 59 -25.66 0.31 -7.92
CA GLY A 59 -25.76 -1.08 -8.34
C GLY A 59 -24.44 -1.84 -8.27
N LEU A 60 -23.62 -1.55 -7.25
CA LEU A 60 -22.31 -2.17 -7.08
C LEU A 60 -22.45 -3.70 -6.96
N ASN A 61 -22.00 -4.42 -7.99
CA ASN A 61 -21.94 -5.87 -8.03
C ASN A 61 -20.62 -6.38 -7.44
N TYR A 62 -20.69 -7.06 -6.30
CA TYR A 62 -19.54 -7.56 -5.54
C TYR A 62 -18.90 -8.80 -6.17
N SER A 63 -19.45 -9.34 -7.26
CA SER A 63 -18.85 -10.39 -8.09
C SER A 63 -18.20 -9.83 -9.36
N HIS A 64 -18.51 -8.59 -9.72
CA HIS A 64 -17.98 -7.95 -10.92
C HIS A 64 -16.54 -7.47 -10.70
N PRO A 65 -15.53 -7.94 -11.47
CA PRO A 65 -14.13 -7.63 -11.20
C PRO A 65 -13.78 -6.14 -11.17
N PRO A 66 -14.31 -5.27 -12.06
CA PRO A 66 -14.09 -3.82 -11.97
C PRO A 66 -14.57 -3.20 -10.65
N HIS A 67 -15.74 -3.60 -10.16
CA HIS A 67 -16.25 -3.12 -8.87
C HIS A 67 -15.39 -3.62 -7.71
N ARG A 68 -15.01 -4.90 -7.72
CA ARG A 68 -14.09 -5.46 -6.72
C ARG A 68 -12.77 -4.70 -6.70
N LYS A 69 -12.21 -4.37 -7.87
CA LYS A 69 -10.95 -3.62 -7.96
C LYS A 69 -11.06 -2.22 -7.38
N ARG A 70 -12.17 -1.51 -7.66
CA ARG A 70 -12.42 -0.17 -7.11
C ARG A 70 -12.66 -0.21 -5.60
N LEU A 71 -13.62 -1.02 -5.15
CA LEU A 71 -13.96 -1.17 -3.74
C LEU A 71 -12.81 -1.79 -2.92
N GLY A 72 -11.99 -2.64 -3.52
CA GLY A 72 -10.82 -3.25 -2.88
C GLY A 72 -9.70 -2.26 -2.53
N ARG A 73 -9.83 -0.99 -2.93
CA ARG A 73 -8.95 0.09 -2.44
C ARG A 73 -9.21 0.42 -0.97
N PHE A 74 -10.42 0.12 -0.48
CA PHE A 74 -10.77 0.35 0.91
C PHE A 74 -10.43 -0.85 1.79
N PRO A 75 -9.87 -0.64 2.99
CA PRO A 75 -9.38 -1.74 3.83
C PRO A 75 -10.43 -2.79 4.19
N HIS A 76 -11.67 -2.39 4.48
CA HIS A 76 -12.69 -3.33 4.96
C HIS A 76 -13.32 -4.11 3.80
N HIS A 77 -13.56 -3.49 2.65
CA HIS A 77 -13.93 -4.20 1.42
C HIS A 77 -12.82 -5.14 0.94
N ALA A 78 -11.54 -4.73 0.98
CA ALA A 78 -10.43 -5.60 0.62
C ALA A 78 -10.42 -6.89 1.46
N ARG A 79 -10.58 -6.75 2.79
CA ARG A 79 -10.70 -7.90 3.70
C ARG A 79 -11.93 -8.75 3.41
N LEU A 80 -13.07 -8.14 3.12
CA LEU A 80 -14.29 -8.86 2.76
C LEU A 80 -14.11 -9.68 1.49
N PHE A 81 -13.54 -9.09 0.43
CA PHE A 81 -13.30 -9.79 -0.83
C PHE A 81 -12.28 -10.91 -0.66
N GLN A 82 -11.25 -10.70 0.16
CA GLN A 82 -10.31 -11.77 0.49
C GLN A 82 -11.04 -12.92 1.20
N ALA A 83 -11.88 -12.63 2.19
CA ALA A 83 -12.69 -13.65 2.86
C ALA A 83 -13.62 -14.41 1.89
N PHE A 84 -14.22 -13.73 0.91
CA PHE A 84 -15.01 -14.40 -0.13
C PHE A 84 -14.17 -15.38 -0.95
N ASN A 85 -12.96 -14.97 -1.32
CA ASN A 85 -12.05 -15.80 -2.12
C ASN A 85 -11.57 -17.01 -1.31
N ASP A 86 -11.15 -16.79 -0.05
CA ASP A 86 -10.61 -17.84 0.83
C ASP A 86 -11.68 -18.90 1.18
N LEU A 87 -12.92 -18.45 1.40
CA LEU A 87 -14.06 -19.34 1.66
C LEU A 87 -14.67 -19.95 0.38
N GLY A 88 -14.18 -19.56 -0.81
CA GLY A 88 -14.72 -20.04 -2.08
C GLY A 88 -16.19 -19.67 -2.32
N VAL A 89 -16.63 -18.52 -1.82
CA VAL A 89 -18.03 -18.07 -1.91
C VAL A 89 -18.37 -17.82 -3.39
N THR A 90 -19.42 -18.50 -3.88
CA THR A 90 -19.82 -18.40 -5.28
C THR A 90 -20.46 -17.05 -5.59
N GLU A 91 -20.47 -16.66 -6.87
CA GLU A 91 -21.14 -15.42 -7.31
C GLU A 91 -22.61 -15.38 -6.88
N SER A 92 -23.31 -16.51 -6.98
CA SER A 92 -24.72 -16.61 -6.60
C SER A 92 -24.94 -16.40 -5.09
N GLU A 93 -23.99 -16.85 -4.27
CA GLU A 93 -24.02 -16.66 -2.82
C GLU A 93 -23.73 -15.21 -2.45
N ILE A 94 -22.75 -14.59 -3.10
CA ILE A 94 -22.45 -13.17 -2.94
C ILE A 94 -23.67 -12.31 -3.29
N GLN A 95 -24.33 -12.57 -4.42
CA GLN A 95 -25.53 -11.84 -4.82
C GLN A 95 -26.69 -12.02 -3.81
N ARG A 96 -26.84 -13.22 -3.23
CA ARG A 96 -27.85 -13.46 -2.19
C ARG A 96 -27.49 -12.81 -0.86
N PHE A 97 -26.21 -12.68 -0.56
CA PHE A 97 -25.66 -12.13 0.68
C PHE A 97 -25.67 -10.61 0.71
N CYS A 98 -25.22 -9.97 -0.39
CA CYS A 98 -25.05 -8.54 -0.51
C CYS A 98 -26.38 -7.79 -0.71
N ARG A 99 -27.14 -7.60 0.38
CA ARG A 99 -28.45 -6.93 0.39
C ARG A 99 -28.46 -5.65 1.21
N TRP A 100 -27.67 -4.66 0.80
CA TRP A 100 -27.63 -3.35 1.46
C TRP A 100 -27.60 -2.20 0.43
N GLU A 101 -27.79 -0.98 0.93
CA GLU A 101 -27.75 0.25 0.12
C GLU A 101 -26.47 0.32 -0.72
N GLY A 102 -26.60 0.74 -1.98
CA GLY A 102 -25.48 0.83 -2.93
C GLY A 102 -25.13 -0.46 -3.67
N THR A 103 -25.62 -1.63 -3.23
CA THR A 103 -25.38 -2.90 -3.95
C THR A 103 -26.28 -3.07 -5.17
N LEU A 104 -25.92 -4.01 -6.05
CA LEU A 104 -26.76 -4.44 -7.18
C LEU A 104 -28.18 -4.82 -6.74
N TRP A 105 -28.32 -5.49 -5.59
CA TRP A 105 -29.63 -5.89 -5.06
C TRP A 105 -30.53 -4.68 -4.79
N ALA A 106 -29.98 -3.60 -4.21
CA ALA A 106 -30.73 -2.39 -3.91
C ALA A 106 -31.24 -1.72 -5.19
N ARG A 107 -30.40 -1.65 -6.24
CA ARG A 107 -30.79 -1.13 -7.56
C ARG A 107 -31.90 -1.96 -8.19
N GLN A 108 -31.74 -3.29 -8.26
CA GLN A 108 -32.75 -4.17 -8.85
C GLN A 108 -34.10 -4.09 -8.13
N ARG A 109 -34.08 -3.96 -6.80
CA ARG A 109 -35.29 -3.75 -6.01
C ARG A 109 -35.98 -2.46 -6.40
N TYR A 110 -35.24 -1.35 -6.46
CA TYR A 110 -35.77 -0.06 -6.89
C TYR A 110 -36.35 -0.13 -8.32
N GLU A 111 -35.61 -0.72 -9.26
CA GLU A 111 -36.04 -0.82 -10.66
C GLU A 111 -37.34 -1.61 -10.81
N ARG A 112 -37.49 -2.68 -10.02
CA ARG A 112 -38.72 -3.49 -9.97
C ARG A 112 -39.87 -2.73 -9.32
N ASP A 113 -39.63 -2.08 -8.19
CA ASP A 113 -40.68 -1.46 -7.38
C ASP A 113 -41.20 -0.15 -8.04
N GLU A 114 -40.32 0.64 -8.67
CA GLU A 114 -40.67 1.87 -9.42
C GLU A 114 -40.90 1.63 -10.92
N ASN A 115 -40.76 0.38 -11.38
CA ASN A 115 -40.92 -0.02 -12.78
C ASN A 115 -40.13 0.87 -13.76
N THR A 116 -38.90 1.23 -13.38
CA THR A 116 -37.99 2.13 -14.10
C THR A 116 -36.61 1.47 -14.16
N VAL A 117 -35.84 1.71 -15.22
CA VAL A 117 -34.45 1.21 -15.32
C VAL A 117 -33.49 2.33 -14.99
N VAL A 118 -32.54 2.09 -14.10
CA VAL A 118 -31.47 3.07 -13.82
C VAL A 118 -30.51 3.04 -15.01
N ARG A 119 -30.25 4.19 -15.64
CA ARG A 119 -29.28 4.29 -16.73
C ARG A 119 -27.87 4.34 -16.12
N ASP A 120 -26.97 3.49 -16.62
CA ASP A 120 -25.54 3.56 -16.30
C ASP A 120 -24.90 4.59 -17.25
N THR A 121 -24.29 5.62 -16.69
CA THR A 121 -23.55 6.66 -17.44
C THR A 121 -22.04 6.45 -17.37
N THR A 122 -21.61 5.35 -16.72
CA THR A 122 -20.19 5.00 -16.61
C THR A 122 -19.54 4.93 -17.99
N GLY A 123 -18.66 5.89 -18.26
CA GLY A 123 -17.90 5.94 -19.51
C GLY A 123 -18.58 6.68 -20.65
N ASP A 124 -19.75 7.31 -20.44
CA ASP A 124 -20.39 8.16 -21.46
C ASP A 124 -19.47 9.30 -21.94
N GLU A 125 -18.60 9.80 -21.07
CA GLU A 125 -17.61 10.85 -21.38
C GLU A 125 -16.29 10.31 -21.97
N ILE A 126 -16.10 8.99 -21.97
CA ILE A 126 -14.85 8.37 -22.46
C ILE A 126 -14.97 8.18 -23.97
N GLY A 127 -14.30 9.06 -24.72
CA GLY A 127 -14.16 8.92 -26.17
C GLY A 127 -13.45 7.61 -26.59
N PRO A 128 -13.47 7.27 -27.89
CA PRO A 128 -12.80 6.08 -28.40
C PRO A 128 -11.31 6.09 -28.01
N TRP A 129 -10.78 4.92 -27.65
CA TRP A 129 -9.37 4.79 -27.30
C TRP A 129 -8.48 5.28 -28.45
N VAL A 130 -7.62 6.26 -28.17
CA VAL A 130 -6.67 6.81 -29.13
C VAL A 130 -5.29 6.23 -28.86
N ASP A 131 -4.74 5.46 -29.81
CA ASP A 131 -3.35 4.99 -29.71
C ASP A 131 -2.38 6.16 -29.83
N ARG A 132 -1.88 6.65 -28.70
CA ARG A 132 -0.91 7.75 -28.66
C ARG A 132 0.44 7.35 -29.26
N ARG A 133 0.75 6.06 -29.41
CA ARG A 133 2.00 5.59 -30.04
C ARG A 133 2.00 5.78 -31.56
N LYS A 134 0.83 5.87 -32.19
CA LYS A 134 0.69 6.24 -33.61
C LYS A 134 0.74 7.74 -33.82
N ARG A 135 0.67 8.55 -32.76
CA ARG A 135 1.04 9.95 -32.88
C ARG A 135 2.55 9.93 -32.98
N GLU A 136 3.06 10.14 -34.20
CA GLU A 136 4.46 10.48 -34.46
C GLU A 136 4.76 11.83 -33.76
N ALA A 137 4.75 11.83 -32.44
CA ALA A 137 5.29 12.91 -31.66
C ALA A 137 6.80 12.80 -31.85
N LYS A 138 7.30 13.49 -32.90
CA LYS A 138 8.71 13.82 -33.01
C LYS A 138 9.04 14.61 -31.76
N ILE A 139 9.56 13.92 -30.75
CA ILE A 139 10.15 14.56 -29.58
C ILE A 139 11.31 15.37 -30.14
N GLN A 140 11.11 16.67 -30.30
CA GLN A 140 12.19 17.57 -30.66
C GLN A 140 12.99 17.80 -29.39
N VAL A 141 13.97 16.94 -29.16
CA VAL A 141 15.03 17.16 -28.21
C VAL A 141 15.83 18.37 -28.75
N LYS A 142 15.53 19.56 -28.23
CA LYS A 142 16.38 20.74 -28.46
C LYS A 142 17.56 20.64 -27.51
N THR A 143 18.71 20.18 -28.01
CA THR A 143 19.99 20.17 -27.27
C THR A 143 20.75 21.49 -27.35
N ASP A 144 20.18 22.51 -27.98
CA ASP A 144 20.83 23.81 -28.10
C ASP A 144 20.18 24.78 -27.10
N ILE A 145 20.76 24.84 -25.90
CA ILE A 145 20.57 25.97 -24.99
C ILE A 145 21.69 26.95 -25.35
N GLU A 146 21.38 27.97 -26.15
CA GLU A 146 22.25 29.13 -26.29
C GLU A 146 22.19 29.94 -24.99
N VAL A 147 23.22 29.78 -24.16
CA VAL A 147 23.43 30.63 -23.00
C VAL A 147 24.09 31.91 -23.51
N GLU A 148 23.30 32.97 -23.65
CA GLU A 148 23.83 34.31 -23.90
C GLU A 148 24.45 34.82 -22.59
N PHE A 149 25.78 34.69 -22.47
CA PHE A 149 26.53 35.32 -21.39
C PHE A 149 26.49 36.83 -21.60
N LYS A 150 25.56 37.49 -20.92
CA LYS A 150 25.60 38.93 -20.75
C LYS A 150 26.80 39.25 -19.86
N SER A 151 27.90 39.71 -20.45
CA SER A 151 29.05 40.24 -19.72
C SER A 151 28.55 41.42 -18.87
N MET A 152 28.33 41.16 -17.58
CA MET A 152 28.23 42.20 -16.57
C MET A 152 29.64 42.45 -16.09
N ASP A 153 30.07 43.69 -16.23
CA ASP A 153 31.38 44.19 -15.88
C ASP A 153 31.72 43.87 -14.41
N GLU A 154 32.98 43.45 -14.24
CA GLU A 154 33.85 43.45 -13.07
C GLU A 154 33.23 43.80 -11.71
N ASP A 155 33.18 42.81 -10.81
CA ASP A 155 33.57 42.97 -9.40
C ASP A 155 34.01 41.58 -8.84
N GLU A 156 35.31 41.53 -8.54
CA GLU A 156 36.11 40.68 -7.63
C GLU A 156 35.58 39.31 -7.14
N ASP A 157 36.46 38.32 -7.34
CA ASP A 157 36.74 37.12 -6.53
C ASP A 157 35.74 35.95 -6.48
N GLU A 158 36.01 34.91 -7.27
CA GLU A 158 36.40 33.56 -6.80
C GLU A 158 36.76 32.66 -8.00
N GLU A 159 37.90 31.96 -7.93
CA GLU A 159 38.40 31.07 -8.98
C GLU A 159 37.50 29.82 -9.11
N ASP A 160 36.47 29.87 -9.95
CA ASP A 160 35.74 28.66 -10.35
C ASP A 160 36.59 27.85 -11.35
N GLU A 161 37.41 26.95 -10.83
CA GLU A 161 38.15 25.94 -11.59
C GLU A 161 37.14 25.07 -12.37
N ASP A 162 37.10 25.23 -13.70
CA ASP A 162 36.31 24.44 -14.68
C ASP A 162 36.66 22.95 -14.59
N THR A 163 36.21 22.30 -13.53
CA THR A 163 36.37 20.87 -13.31
C THR A 163 35.26 20.14 -14.07
N PRO A 164 35.58 19.24 -15.00
CA PRO A 164 34.57 18.46 -15.70
C PRO A 164 33.78 17.64 -14.69
N LEU A 165 32.49 17.96 -14.52
CA LEU A 165 31.58 17.28 -13.61
C LEU A 165 31.53 15.78 -13.93
N SER A 166 32.28 14.99 -13.16
CA SER A 166 32.30 13.54 -13.28
C SER A 166 31.03 12.94 -12.67
N SER A 167 30.34 12.08 -13.42
CA SER A 167 29.11 11.47 -12.94
C SER A 167 29.39 10.45 -11.84
N VAL A 168 29.01 10.80 -10.62
CA VAL A 168 29.07 9.92 -9.43
C VAL A 168 28.32 8.60 -9.65
N GLY A 169 27.29 8.59 -10.50
CA GLY A 169 26.48 7.41 -10.80
C GLY A 169 27.22 6.29 -11.52
N LEU A 170 28.18 6.61 -12.39
CA LEU A 170 29.00 5.63 -13.12
C LEU A 170 29.95 4.90 -12.15
N ALA A 171 30.63 5.66 -11.30
CA ALA A 171 31.54 5.11 -10.29
C ALA A 171 30.79 4.21 -9.29
N LEU A 172 29.60 4.63 -8.84
CA LEU A 172 28.76 3.86 -7.93
C LEU A 172 28.26 2.56 -8.56
N ASN A 173 27.78 2.62 -9.81
CA ASN A 173 27.29 1.44 -10.52
C ASN A 173 28.41 0.40 -10.71
N ASN A 174 29.62 0.84 -11.04
CA ASN A 174 30.78 -0.05 -11.16
C ASN A 174 31.14 -0.71 -9.82
N ARG A 175 31.06 0.03 -8.70
CA ARG A 175 31.30 -0.52 -7.35
C ARG A 175 30.24 -1.57 -6.98
N LEU A 176 28.98 -1.35 -7.32
CA LEU A 176 27.90 -2.31 -7.08
C LEU A 176 28.07 -3.60 -7.90
N ILE A 177 28.48 -3.48 -9.17
CA ILE A 177 28.77 -4.64 -10.03
C ILE A 177 29.95 -5.45 -9.49
N ALA A 178 31.03 -4.78 -9.07
CA ALA A 178 32.20 -5.44 -8.48
C ALA A 178 31.86 -6.15 -7.16
N ALA A 179 31.07 -5.51 -6.29
CA ALA A 179 30.63 -6.09 -5.02
C ALA A 179 29.72 -7.31 -5.23
N ALA A 180 28.84 -7.27 -6.25
CA ALA A 180 28.01 -8.41 -6.62
C ALA A 180 28.85 -9.59 -7.13
N ALA A 181 29.86 -9.33 -7.96
CA ALA A 181 30.76 -10.36 -8.48
C ALA A 181 31.62 -11.02 -7.37
N ALA A 182 32.06 -10.25 -6.37
CA ALA A 182 32.82 -10.78 -5.23
C ALA A 182 31.96 -11.68 -4.32
N ARG A 183 30.69 -11.34 -4.14
CA ARG A 183 29.72 -12.17 -3.41
C ARG A 183 29.43 -13.50 -4.12
N GLU A 184 29.39 -13.49 -5.45
CA GLU A 184 29.23 -14.72 -6.26
C GLU A 184 30.44 -15.67 -6.13
N GLN A 185 31.63 -15.14 -5.82
CA GLN A 185 32.84 -15.91 -5.52
C GLN A 185 32.93 -16.37 -4.05
N GLY A 186 31.89 -16.13 -3.24
CA GLY A 186 31.83 -16.54 -1.84
C GLY A 186 32.67 -15.68 -0.88
N ILE A 187 33.14 -14.51 -1.34
CA ILE A 187 33.82 -13.52 -0.50
C ILE A 187 32.74 -12.69 0.19
N ASP A 188 32.60 -12.85 1.51
CA ASP A 188 31.76 -11.98 2.33
C ASP A 188 32.47 -10.64 2.46
N LEU A 189 32.16 -9.72 1.54
CA LEU A 189 32.47 -8.31 1.71
C LEU A 189 31.53 -7.78 2.79
N GLY A 190 31.97 -7.91 4.04
CA GLY A 190 31.51 -7.06 5.12
C GLY A 190 31.57 -5.60 4.67
N LEU A 191 30.66 -4.79 5.19
CA LEU A 191 30.65 -3.34 4.96
C LEU A 191 31.83 -2.70 5.71
N ASP A 192 33.04 -3.13 5.38
CA ASP A 192 34.32 -2.71 5.94
C ASP A 192 34.72 -1.42 5.22
N ASP A 193 33.87 -0.39 5.30
CA ASP A 193 34.17 0.92 4.77
C ASP A 193 34.86 1.74 5.89
N PRO A 194 36.18 2.01 5.80
CA PRO A 194 36.94 2.62 6.89
C PRO A 194 36.44 4.03 7.25
N GLU A 195 35.91 4.77 6.28
CA GLU A 195 35.27 6.08 6.51
C GLU A 195 33.96 5.92 7.29
N PHE A 196 33.20 4.86 7.00
CA PHE A 196 31.93 4.60 7.66
C PHE A 196 32.12 4.17 9.12
N GLU A 197 33.14 3.34 9.40
CA GLU A 197 33.51 2.97 10.78
C GLU A 197 33.96 4.20 11.58
N GLN A 198 34.76 5.09 10.97
CA GLN A 198 35.23 6.30 11.60
C GLN A 198 34.10 7.30 11.88
N TYR A 199 33.16 7.43 10.93
CA TYR A 199 31.93 8.21 11.10
C TYR A 199 31.06 7.67 12.24
N LEU A 200 30.83 6.35 12.30
CA LEU A 200 30.06 5.74 13.38
C LEU A 200 30.74 5.92 14.75
N LYS A 201 32.07 5.85 14.79
CA LYS A 201 32.85 6.09 16.01
C LYS A 201 32.70 7.53 16.51
N GLU A 202 32.79 8.52 15.62
CA GLU A 202 32.61 9.94 15.98
C GLU A 202 31.19 10.24 16.48
N GLN A 203 30.18 9.63 15.84
CA GLN A 203 28.77 9.79 16.26
C GLN A 203 28.47 9.10 17.60
N ALA A 204 29.16 8.01 17.91
CA ALA A 204 29.11 7.36 19.21
C ALA A 204 29.79 8.20 20.30
N GLU A 205 30.97 8.79 20.03
CA GLU A 205 31.69 9.68 20.95
C GLU A 205 30.92 10.97 21.25
N ARG A 206 30.17 11.50 20.27
CA ARG A 206 29.27 12.64 20.44
C ARG A 206 27.95 12.29 21.14
N GLY A 207 27.70 11.01 21.43
CA GLY A 207 26.50 10.54 22.14
C GLY A 207 25.21 10.61 21.33
N ILE A 208 25.29 10.69 19.99
CA ILE A 208 24.15 10.90 19.10
C ILE A 208 23.45 9.59 18.73
N LEU A 209 24.19 8.47 18.74
CA LEU A 209 23.63 7.17 18.37
C LEU A 209 22.82 6.54 19.53
N PRO A 210 21.61 6.01 19.26
CA PRO A 210 20.81 5.36 20.28
C PRO A 210 21.46 4.02 20.69
N ALA A 211 21.30 3.65 21.97
CA ALA A 211 21.93 2.46 22.55
C ALA A 211 21.59 1.14 21.81
N SER A 212 20.41 1.06 21.19
CA SER A 212 20.01 -0.06 20.35
C SER A 212 20.88 -0.23 19.10
N THR A 213 21.31 0.87 18.48
CA THR A 213 22.22 0.88 17.33
C THR A 213 23.63 0.47 17.76
N LEU A 214 24.10 0.96 18.90
CA LEU A 214 25.42 0.61 19.45
C LEU A 214 25.52 -0.87 19.87
N LEU A 215 24.44 -1.44 20.39
CA LEU A 215 24.33 -2.90 20.68
C LEU A 215 24.27 -3.75 19.41
N GLY A 216 23.61 -3.26 18.35
CA GLY A 216 23.55 -3.91 17.05
C GLY A 216 24.92 -3.97 16.35
N LEU A 217 25.75 -2.96 16.56
CA LEU A 217 27.12 -2.86 16.05
C LEU A 217 28.18 -3.49 16.97
N GLY A 218 27.80 -4.03 18.13
CA GLY A 218 28.73 -4.68 19.06
C GLY A 218 29.69 -3.75 19.80
N LEU A 219 29.43 -2.42 19.78
CA LEU A 219 30.28 -1.40 20.41
C LEU A 219 30.04 -1.26 21.93
N ILE A 220 28.97 -1.87 22.45
CA ILE A 220 28.64 -1.90 23.89
C ILE A 220 28.28 -3.35 24.27
N PRO A 221 28.76 -3.86 25.43
CA PRO A 221 28.44 -5.21 25.87
C PRO A 221 26.93 -5.41 26.02
N ARG A 222 26.44 -6.58 25.56
CA ARG A 222 25.06 -6.97 25.77
C ARG A 222 24.82 -7.15 27.28
N PRO A 223 23.73 -6.59 27.84
CA PRO A 223 23.40 -6.83 29.23
C PRO A 223 23.15 -8.33 29.44
N VAL A 224 23.92 -8.92 30.34
CA VAL A 224 23.79 -10.32 30.72
C VAL A 224 22.52 -10.44 31.55
N ASN A 225 21.50 -11.14 31.04
CA ASN A 225 20.32 -11.48 31.84
C ASN A 225 20.71 -12.56 32.86
N GLU A 226 21.05 -12.16 34.10
CA GLU A 226 21.08 -13.08 35.23
C GLU A 226 19.66 -13.44 35.63
N ALA A 227 19.16 -14.57 35.11
CA ALA A 227 17.99 -15.23 35.67
C ALA A 227 18.08 -16.75 35.46
N GLY A 228 18.35 -17.47 36.56
CA GLY A 228 17.86 -18.83 36.75
C GLY A 228 18.91 -19.92 36.96
N SER A 229 19.27 -20.19 38.22
CA SER A 229 19.50 -21.55 38.72
C SER A 229 19.70 -21.54 40.23
N GLY A 230 18.87 -22.26 40.99
CA GLY A 230 19.13 -22.54 42.40
C GLY A 230 17.89 -22.70 43.27
N THR A 231 17.03 -23.66 42.98
CA THR A 231 16.02 -24.15 43.93
C THR A 231 16.75 -24.80 45.12
N MET A 232 16.77 -24.14 46.29
CA MET A 232 17.19 -24.79 47.53
C MET A 232 16.02 -25.60 48.12
N SER A 233 16.20 -26.92 48.12
CA SER A 233 15.45 -27.86 48.93
C SER A 233 15.95 -27.78 50.39
N ALA A 234 15.11 -27.30 51.31
CA ALA A 234 15.37 -27.38 52.74
C ALA A 234 14.46 -28.45 53.35
N ALA A 235 15.05 -29.60 53.64
CA ALA A 235 14.53 -30.53 54.63
C ALA A 235 14.82 -29.96 56.02
N PHE A 236 13.83 -29.94 56.91
CA PHE A 236 14.08 -29.91 58.34
C PHE A 236 13.08 -30.81 59.05
N SER A 237 13.64 -31.60 59.97
CA SER A 237 12.97 -32.50 60.91
C SER A 237 12.15 -31.74 61.96
#